data_AF-A0A1G6AFN4-F1
#
_entry.id   AF-A0A1G6AFN4-F1
#
_cell.length_a   1.000
_cell.length_b   1.000
_cell.length_c   1.000
_cell.angle_alpha   90.00
_cell.angle_beta   90.00
_cell.angle_gamma   90.00
#
_symmetry.space_group_name_H-M   'P 1'
#
loop_
_entity.id
_entity.type
_entity.pdbx_description
1 polymer ?
#
loop_
_entity_poly.entity_id
_entity_poly.type
_entity_poly.pdbx_seq_one_letter_code
_entity_poly.pdbx_strand_id
1 'polypeptide(L)' 'MNKKDQMTVENFVSTGMDLETLYACFQDFSKEEIAEVYHNYKAAQIETENGDTLSVNCS' A
#
# COMPACT_ATOMS: atom_id res chain seq x y z
N MET A 1 4.98 -1.03 -14.15
CA MET A 1 4.71 0.30 -13.53
C MET A 1 6.04 0.98 -13.20
N ASN A 2 6.18 2.29 -13.41
CA ASN A 2 7.41 3.00 -13.05
C ASN A 2 7.43 3.36 -11.54
N LYS A 3 8.61 3.58 -10.95
CA LYS A 3 8.74 3.88 -9.51
C LYS A 3 7.88 5.06 -9.02
N LYS A 4 7.72 6.09 -9.86
CA LYS A 4 6.91 7.27 -9.52
C LYS A 4 5.42 6.93 -9.41
N ASP A 5 4.94 6.10 -10.34
CA ASP A 5 3.54 5.67 -10.39
C ASP A 5 3.27 4.73 -9.22
N GLN A 6 4.21 3.82 -8.92
CA GLN A 6 4.14 2.93 -7.77
C GLN A 6 4.02 3.71 -6.44
N MET A 7 4.91 4.68 -6.18
CA MET A 7 4.82 5.54 -4.99
C MET A 7 3.48 6.29 -4.90
N THR A 8 2.92 6.65 -6.05
CA THR A 8 1.64 7.35 -6.10
C THR A 8 0.51 6.42 -5.69
N VAL A 9 0.46 5.19 -6.23
CA VAL A 9 -0.50 4.14 -5.82
C VAL A 9 -0.37 3.84 -4.33
N GLU A 10 0.85 3.63 -3.82
CA GLU A 10 1.12 3.40 -2.39
C GLU A 10 0.60 4.54 -1.50
N ASN A 11 0.79 5.79 -1.92
CA ASN A 11 0.24 6.95 -1.21
C ASN A 11 -1.30 6.96 -1.21
N PHE A 12 -1.95 6.56 -2.29
CA PHE A 12 -3.40 6.45 -2.29
C PHE A 12 -3.87 5.31 -1.38
N VAL A 13 -3.18 4.16 -1.40
CA VAL A 13 -3.49 3.04 -0.49
C VAL A 13 -3.33 3.47 0.98
N SER A 14 -2.30 4.27 1.30
CA SER A 14 -2.05 4.78 2.65
C SER A 14 -3.17 5.70 3.17
N THR A 15 -3.86 6.43 2.27
CA THR A 15 -5.02 7.24 2.62
C THR A 15 -6.30 6.44 2.87
N GLY A 16 -6.25 5.11 2.74
CA GLY A 16 -7.40 4.22 2.94
C GLY A 16 -8.22 3.99 1.68
N MET A 17 -7.63 4.21 0.49
CA MET A 17 -8.33 4.00 -0.77
C MET A 17 -8.43 2.51 -1.13
N ASP A 18 -9.62 2.08 -1.53
CA ASP A 18 -9.90 0.70 -1.90
C ASP A 18 -9.33 0.32 -3.27
N LEU A 19 -9.09 -0.98 -3.46
CA LEU A 19 -8.53 -1.54 -4.69
C LEU A 19 -9.38 -1.24 -5.93
N GLU A 20 -10.71 -1.26 -5.83
CA GLU A 20 -11.60 -0.88 -6.93
C GLU A 20 -11.43 0.59 -7.34
N THR A 21 -11.26 1.48 -6.36
CA THR A 21 -11.04 2.90 -6.62
C THR A 21 -9.69 3.11 -7.30
N LEU A 22 -8.65 2.37 -6.89
CA LEU A 22 -7.34 2.41 -7.56
C LEU A 22 -7.45 1.97 -9.03
N TYR A 23 -8.21 0.91 -9.34
CA TYR A 23 -8.44 0.53 -10.74
C TYR A 23 -9.13 1.63 -11.56
N ALA A 24 -10.04 2.39 -10.94
CA ALA A 24 -10.71 3.50 -11.60
C ALA A 24 -9.80 4.73 -11.78
N CYS A 25 -8.86 4.97 -10.86
CA CYS A 25 -7.90 6.07 -10.93
C CYS A 25 -6.71 5.78 -11.87
N PHE A 26 -6.29 4.53 -11.95
CA PHE A 26 -5.10 4.08 -12.68
C PHE A 26 -5.46 3.21 -13.88
N GLN A 27 -6.34 3.72 -14.76
CA GLN A 27 -6.83 2.97 -15.93
C GLN A 27 -5.75 2.67 -16.97
N ASP A 28 -4.64 3.42 -16.93
CA ASP A 28 -3.49 3.25 -17.82
C ASP A 28 -2.61 2.04 -17.43
N PHE A 29 -2.84 1.46 -16.25
CA PHE A 29 -2.09 0.31 -15.74
C PHE A 29 -2.97 -0.94 -15.68
N SER A 30 -2.32 -2.10 -15.72
CA SER A 30 -3.05 -3.37 -15.55
C SER A 30 -3.56 -3.51 -14.12
N LYS A 31 -4.70 -4.17 -13.96
CA LYS A 31 -5.25 -4.48 -12.63
C LYS A 31 -4.29 -5.35 -11.82
N GLU A 32 -3.54 -6.24 -12.47
CA GLU A 32 -2.53 -7.08 -11.82
C GLU A 32 -1.41 -6.24 -11.19
N GLU A 33 -0.86 -5.26 -11.92
CA GLU A 33 0.17 -4.36 -11.39
C GLU A 33 -0.33 -3.54 -10.20
N ILE A 34 -1.56 -3.03 -10.27
CA ILE A 34 -2.16 -2.24 -9.18
C ILE A 34 -2.44 -3.13 -7.96
N ALA A 35 -2.93 -4.36 -8.18
CA ALA A 35 -3.17 -5.33 -7.12
C ALA A 35 -1.88 -5.72 -6.40
N GLU A 36 -0.81 -5.97 -7.15
CA GLU A 36 0.50 -6.30 -6.60
C GLU A 36 0.99 -5.20 -5.63
N VAL A 37 0.92 -3.93 -6.05
CA VAL A 37 1.31 -2.80 -5.19
C VAL A 37 0.42 -2.68 -3.96
N TYR A 38 -0.90 -2.81 -4.12
CA TYR A 38 -1.86 -2.76 -3.01
C TYR A 38 -1.59 -3.86 -1.97
N HIS A 39 -1.41 -5.10 -2.43
CA HIS A 39 -1.15 -6.24 -1.55
C HIS A 39 0.21 -6.13 -0.87
N ASN A 40 1.27 -5.74 -1.60
CA ASN A 40 2.59 -5.52 -1.03
C ASN A 40 2.57 -4.43 0.04
N TYR A 41 1.89 -3.31 -0.21
CA TYR A 41 1.76 -2.23 0.76
C TYR A 41 0.99 -2.66 2.01
N LYS A 42 -0.13 -3.38 1.85
CA LYS A 42 -0.90 -3.93 2.98
C LYS A 42 -0.11 -4.99 3.76
N ALA A 43 0.63 -5.86 3.09
CA ALA A 43 1.50 -6.84 3.72
C ALA A 43 2.61 -6.14 4.53
N ALA A 44 3.24 -5.11 3.96
CA ALA A 44 4.25 -4.31 4.65
C ALA A 44 3.68 -3.54 5.85
N GLN A 45 2.44 -3.03 5.77
CA GLN A 45 1.75 -2.45 6.93
C GLN A 45 1.56 -3.48 8.04
N ILE A 46 1.12 -4.70 7.71
CA ILE A 46 0.96 -5.79 8.69
C ILE A 46 2.31 -6.14 9.32
N GLU A 47 3.40 -6.22 8.55
CA GLU A 47 4.74 -6.45 9.09
C GLU A 47 5.22 -5.29 9.97
N THR A 48 4.84 -4.05 9.67
CA THR A 48 5.17 -2.88 10.49
C THR A 48 4.37 -2.87 11.79
N GLU A 49 3.07 -3.14 11.73
CA GLU A 49 2.20 -3.23 12.92
C GLU A 49 2.55 -4.43 13.82
N ASN A 50 3.04 -5.54 13.25
CA ASN A 50 3.56 -6.67 14.03
C ASN A 50 5.02 -6.49 14.47
N GLY A 51 5.78 -5.58 13.86
CA GLY A 51 7.14 -5.20 14.24
C GLY A 51 7.18 -4.14 15.36
N ASP A 52 6.12 -3.35 15.51
CA ASP A 52 5.97 -2.28 16.50
C ASP A 52 5.25 -2.71 17.79
N THR A 53 5.36 -3.99 18.19
CA THR A 53 5.37 -4.30 19.64
C THR A 53 6.75 -3.97 20.23
N LEU A 54 7.31 -2.80 19.92
CA LEU A 54 8.26 -2.17 20.82
C LEU A 54 7.45 -1.71 22.02
N SER A 55 7.35 -2.62 23.00
CA SER A 55 6.97 -2.30 24.36
C SER A 55 7.88 -1.16 24.82
N VAL A 56 7.41 0.08 24.66
CA VAL A 56 7.97 1.26 25.31
C VAL A 56 7.61 1.13 26.79
N ASN A 57 8.25 0.18 27.45
CA ASN A 57 8.30 0.14 28.90
C ASN A 57 9.35 1.16 29.35
N CYS A 58 8.98 2.43 29.35
CA CYS A 58 9.71 3.45 30.09
C CYS A 58 9.31 3.34 31.57
N SER A 59 9.81 2.32 32.26
CA SER A 59 9.76 2.19 33.72
C SER A 59 11.17 2.20 34.30
#